data_AF-A0A1B7WMQ3-F1
#
_entry.id   AF-A0A1B7WMQ3-F1
#
_cell.length_a   1.000
_cell.length_b   1.000
_cell.length_c   1.000
_cell.angle_alpha   90.00
_cell.angle_beta   90.00
_cell.angle_gamma   90.00
#
_symmetry.space_group_name_H-M   'P 1'
#
loop_
_entity.id
_entity.type
_entity.pdbx_description
1 polymer ?
#
loop_
_entity_poly.entity_id
_entity_poly.type
_entity_poly.pdbx_seq_one_letter_code
_entity_poly.pdbx_strand_id
1 'polypeptide(L)'
;MHKLQTLSSVLLLTVTPLISNINPVIAQQNLTNCQPPNIGEYLLLIVSPTTENQKQLRSALPTEFKPVICKYNNQIVTRTGGFKNVDDASRWGRYIQNIVGLSPIITTRATEQPPQPTPNRDNSKISYNPKILGEGYAILIDYFNRPEMVSRLQKAVGGNVGFVSYGQRPYLLAVYTNNQQQAYNTLQKLSNSGFVAVLADGRKVVLLRSIVR
;
A
#
# COMPACT_ATOMS: atom_id res chain seq x y z
N MET A 1 -35.35 -14.46 -80.53
CA MET A 1 -36.23 -15.53 -79.99
C MET A 1 -35.36 -16.69 -79.59
N HIS A 2 -35.26 -17.04 -78.31
CA HIS A 2 -35.02 -18.41 -77.83
C HIS A 2 -35.36 -18.40 -76.33
N LYS A 3 -36.42 -19.14 -75.99
CA LYS A 3 -36.81 -19.51 -74.62
C LYS A 3 -35.73 -20.42 -74.06
N LEU A 4 -35.37 -20.28 -72.78
CA LEU A 4 -34.86 -21.42 -72.02
C LEU A 4 -35.60 -21.49 -70.69
N GLN A 5 -36.33 -22.59 -70.56
CA GLN A 5 -37.19 -22.96 -69.46
C GLN A 5 -36.36 -23.48 -68.27
N THR A 6 -36.88 -23.14 -67.11
CA THR A 6 -36.64 -23.66 -65.76
C THR A 6 -36.26 -25.15 -65.66
N LEU A 7 -35.26 -25.45 -64.84
CA LEU A 7 -35.24 -26.65 -64.00
C LEU A 7 -34.74 -26.26 -62.59
N SER A 8 -35.67 -26.28 -61.62
CA SER A 8 -35.35 -26.26 -60.19
C SER A 8 -34.57 -27.53 -59.84
N SER A 9 -33.37 -27.37 -59.29
CA SER A 9 -32.67 -28.41 -58.56
C SER A 9 -32.25 -27.84 -57.22
N VAL A 10 -33.07 -28.11 -56.20
CA VAL A 10 -32.76 -27.79 -54.81
C VAL A 10 -31.88 -28.92 -54.28
N LEU A 11 -30.58 -28.67 -54.22
CA LEU A 11 -29.62 -29.52 -53.51
C LEU A 11 -29.59 -29.06 -52.04
N LEU A 12 -30.25 -29.80 -51.15
CA LEU A 12 -30.13 -29.62 -49.70
C LEU A 12 -28.79 -30.22 -49.26
N LEU A 13 -27.76 -29.37 -49.14
CA LEU A 13 -26.50 -29.71 -48.49
C LEU A 13 -26.69 -29.61 -46.97
N THR A 14 -26.81 -30.75 -46.28
CA THR A 14 -26.79 -30.84 -44.83
C THR A 14 -25.35 -30.70 -44.33
N VAL A 15 -24.93 -29.47 -44.03
CA VAL A 15 -23.63 -29.21 -43.40
C VAL A 15 -23.76 -29.54 -41.92
N THR A 16 -23.27 -30.71 -41.49
CA THR A 16 -23.07 -31.01 -40.07
C THR A 16 -21.92 -30.17 -39.52
N PRO A 17 -22.13 -29.25 -38.57
CA PRO A 17 -21.02 -28.57 -37.92
C PRO A 17 -20.28 -29.58 -37.04
N LEU A 18 -19.03 -29.91 -37.40
CA LEU A 18 -18.09 -30.53 -36.46
C LEU A 18 -17.78 -29.48 -35.38
N ILE A 19 -18.50 -29.55 -34.26
CA ILE A 19 -18.20 -28.78 -33.06
C ILE A 19 -16.95 -29.39 -32.44
N SER A 20 -15.78 -28.96 -32.92
CA SER A 20 -14.51 -29.26 -32.26
C SER A 20 -14.48 -28.46 -30.97
N ASN A 21 -14.70 -29.13 -29.84
CA ASN A 21 -14.50 -28.56 -28.50
C ASN A 21 -13.01 -28.27 -28.31
N ILE A 22 -12.56 -27.09 -28.77
CA ILE A 22 -11.31 -26.50 -28.34
C ILE A 22 -11.48 -26.08 -26.88
N ASN A 23 -11.21 -27.00 -25.95
CA ASN A 23 -10.99 -26.62 -24.57
C ASN A 23 -9.78 -25.69 -24.54
N PRO A 24 -9.92 -24.40 -24.17
CA PRO A 24 -8.75 -23.58 -23.96
C PRO A 24 -7.99 -24.18 -22.77
N VAL A 25 -6.85 -24.80 -23.06
CA VAL A 25 -5.89 -25.19 -22.02
C VAL A 25 -5.33 -23.90 -21.47
N ILE A 26 -5.81 -23.48 -20.30
CA ILE A 26 -5.16 -22.43 -19.52
C ILE A 26 -3.85 -23.05 -19.05
N ALA A 27 -2.74 -22.68 -19.70
CA ALA A 27 -1.40 -23.10 -19.30
C ALA A 27 -1.19 -22.71 -17.83
N GLN A 28 -1.11 -23.71 -16.94
CA GLN A 28 -0.78 -23.50 -15.54
C GLN A 28 0.67 -23.04 -15.47
N GLN A 29 0.87 -21.73 -15.34
CA GLN A 29 2.21 -21.17 -15.17
C GLN A 29 2.76 -21.66 -13.83
N ASN A 30 3.70 -22.61 -13.88
CA ASN A 30 4.47 -23.05 -12.73
C ASN A 30 5.38 -21.92 -12.26
N LEU A 31 4.81 -20.96 -11.52
CA LEU A 31 5.54 -19.85 -10.92
C LEU A 31 6.56 -20.37 -9.91
N THR A 32 7.82 -20.00 -10.11
CA THR A 32 8.92 -20.29 -9.18
C THR A 32 8.87 -19.39 -7.95
N ASN A 33 9.50 -19.82 -6.86
CA ASN A 33 9.69 -18.98 -5.68
C ASN A 33 10.61 -17.79 -6.01
N CYS A 34 10.39 -16.66 -5.34
CA CYS A 34 11.21 -15.47 -5.52
C CYS A 34 12.64 -15.70 -5.05
N GLN A 35 13.62 -15.28 -5.87
CA GLN A 35 15.03 -15.31 -5.48
C GLN A 35 15.28 -14.35 -4.31
N PRO A 36 16.03 -14.79 -3.28
CA PRO A 36 16.35 -13.96 -2.13
C PRO A 36 17.21 -12.74 -2.51
N PRO A 37 17.25 -11.70 -1.65
CA PRO A 37 18.18 -10.57 -1.81
C PRO A 37 19.64 -11.03 -1.78
N ASN A 38 20.51 -10.31 -2.49
CA ASN A 38 21.94 -10.39 -2.25
C ASN A 38 22.30 -9.78 -0.88
N ILE A 39 23.53 -10.04 -0.42
CA ILE A 39 24.05 -9.41 0.80
C ILE A 39 24.09 -7.89 0.61
N GLY A 40 23.56 -7.13 1.58
CA GLY A 40 23.50 -5.67 1.51
C GLY A 40 22.48 -5.12 0.50
N GLU A 41 21.63 -5.97 -0.07
CA GLU A 41 20.55 -5.58 -0.98
C GLU A 41 19.20 -5.57 -0.26
N TYR A 42 18.35 -4.62 -0.64
CA TYR A 42 16.93 -4.61 -0.32
C TYR A 42 16.12 -4.95 -1.57
N LEU A 43 15.12 -5.81 -1.41
CA LEU A 43 14.13 -6.11 -2.44
C LEU A 43 12.79 -5.48 -2.09
N LEU A 44 12.04 -5.14 -3.13
CA LEU A 44 10.64 -4.78 -3.08
C LEU A 44 9.82 -5.91 -3.71
N LEU A 45 8.90 -6.48 -2.94
CA LEU A 45 7.94 -7.47 -3.41
C LEU A 45 6.55 -6.83 -3.41
N ILE A 46 5.92 -6.71 -4.56
CA ILE A 46 4.62 -6.07 -4.71
C ILE A 46 3.55 -7.15 -4.93
N VAL A 47 2.50 -7.19 -4.10
CA VAL A 47 1.42 -8.17 -4.24
C VAL A 47 0.60 -7.88 -5.51
N SER A 48 0.67 -8.78 -6.49
CA SER A 48 0.13 -8.58 -7.85
C SER A 48 -0.46 -9.90 -8.43
N PRO A 49 -1.56 -10.40 -7.85
CA PRO A 49 -2.08 -11.74 -8.16
C PRO A 49 -2.73 -11.88 -9.54
N THR A 50 -3.07 -10.78 -10.21
CA THR A 50 -3.76 -10.78 -11.51
C THR A 50 -2.87 -10.17 -12.60
N THR A 51 -3.08 -10.59 -13.85
CA THR A 51 -2.41 -10.03 -15.02
C THR A 51 -2.63 -8.52 -15.16
N GLU A 52 -3.81 -8.04 -14.76
CA GLU A 52 -4.12 -6.61 -14.76
C GLU A 52 -3.28 -5.84 -13.74
N ASN A 53 -3.19 -6.32 -12.50
CA ASN A 53 -2.34 -5.70 -11.47
C ASN A 53 -0.86 -5.69 -11.91
N GLN A 54 -0.42 -6.76 -12.56
CA GLN A 54 0.95 -6.87 -13.10
C GLN A 54 1.21 -5.87 -14.23
N LYS A 55 0.24 -5.68 -15.14
CA LYS A 55 0.33 -4.70 -16.23
C LYS A 55 0.34 -3.27 -15.71
N GLN A 56 -0.57 -2.95 -14.78
CA GLN A 56 -0.64 -1.64 -14.14
C GLN A 56 0.66 -1.32 -13.38
N LEU A 57 1.16 -2.30 -12.63
CA LEU A 57 2.44 -2.17 -11.95
C LEU A 57 3.60 -1.95 -12.93
N ARG A 58 3.66 -2.72 -14.03
CA ARG A 58 4.71 -2.56 -15.05
C ARG A 58 4.72 -1.16 -15.68
N SER A 59 3.55 -0.54 -15.85
CA SER A 59 3.43 0.82 -16.37
C SER A 59 3.86 1.90 -15.36
N ALA A 60 3.78 1.61 -14.06
CA ALA A 60 4.20 2.52 -13.01
C ALA A 60 5.69 2.39 -12.62
N LEU A 61 6.33 1.26 -12.96
CA LEU A 61 7.74 1.04 -12.68
C LEU A 61 8.64 1.64 -13.77
N PRO A 62 9.79 2.22 -13.39
CA PRO A 62 10.82 2.63 -14.34
C PRO A 62 11.30 1.47 -15.22
N THR A 63 11.73 1.81 -16.44
CA THR A 63 12.15 0.81 -17.44
C THR A 63 13.44 0.09 -17.05
N GLU A 64 14.29 0.70 -16.23
CA GLU A 64 15.51 0.11 -15.69
C GLU A 64 15.24 -1.01 -14.68
N PHE A 65 14.04 -1.06 -14.10
CA PHE A 65 13.66 -2.15 -13.23
C PHE A 65 13.40 -3.41 -14.05
N LYS A 66 13.88 -4.53 -13.53
CA LYS A 66 13.68 -5.87 -14.11
C LYS A 66 12.70 -6.63 -13.22
N PRO A 67 11.39 -6.31 -13.27
CA PRO A 67 10.40 -6.98 -12.44
C PRO A 67 10.28 -8.45 -12.84
N VAL A 68 10.22 -9.33 -11.85
CA VAL A 68 10.02 -10.77 -12.03
C VAL A 68 8.78 -11.19 -11.26
N ILE A 69 7.85 -11.87 -11.92
CA ILE A 69 6.67 -12.45 -11.26
C ILE A 69 7.08 -13.78 -10.63
N CYS A 70 6.84 -13.92 -9.33
CA CYS A 70 7.25 -15.11 -8.56
C CYS A 70 6.36 -15.32 -7.33
N LYS A 71 6.53 -16.46 -6.65
CA LYS A 71 5.82 -16.77 -5.40
C LYS A 71 6.64 -16.36 -4.17
N TYR A 72 5.98 -15.71 -3.22
CA TYR A 72 6.53 -15.41 -1.90
C TYR A 72 5.46 -15.67 -0.83
N ASN A 73 5.72 -16.54 0.14
CA ASN A 73 4.76 -16.96 1.17
C ASN A 73 3.37 -17.30 0.58
N ASN A 74 3.35 -18.13 -0.47
CA ASN A 74 2.14 -18.56 -1.20
C ASN A 74 1.36 -17.42 -1.90
N GLN A 75 1.89 -16.21 -1.96
CA GLN A 75 1.32 -15.10 -2.72
C GLN A 75 2.05 -14.91 -4.04
N ILE A 76 1.31 -14.49 -5.07
CA ILE A 76 1.89 -14.05 -6.34
C ILE A 76 2.30 -12.59 -6.18
N VAL A 77 3.60 -12.34 -6.36
CA VAL A 77 4.19 -11.02 -6.24
C VAL A 77 5.00 -10.68 -7.49
N THR A 78 5.15 -9.39 -7.74
CA THR A 78 6.18 -8.86 -8.64
C THR A 78 7.37 -8.43 -7.80
N ARG A 79 8.48 -9.15 -7.95
CA ARG A 79 9.76 -8.86 -7.34
C ARG A 79 10.50 -7.81 -8.15
N THR A 80 10.92 -6.75 -7.48
CA THR A 80 11.81 -5.73 -7.99
C THR A 80 12.99 -5.59 -7.04
N GLY A 81 14.21 -5.75 -7.54
CA GLY A 81 15.41 -5.76 -6.71
C GLY A 81 16.41 -4.67 -7.05
N GLY A 82 17.55 -4.71 -6.38
CA GLY A 82 18.74 -3.90 -6.66
C GLY A 82 18.91 -2.67 -5.76
N PHE A 83 18.08 -2.51 -4.72
CA PHE A 83 18.19 -1.35 -3.85
C PHE A 83 19.37 -1.51 -2.89
N LYS A 84 20.33 -0.58 -2.94
CA LYS A 84 21.47 -0.53 -2.01
C LYS A 84 21.11 0.05 -0.64
N ASN A 85 20.01 0.81 -0.58
CA ASN A 85 19.53 1.48 0.63
C ASN A 85 18.03 1.19 0.84
N VAL A 86 17.67 0.94 2.10
CA VAL A 86 16.27 0.76 2.54
C VAL A 86 15.40 1.99 2.26
N ASP A 87 15.95 3.19 2.28
CA ASP A 87 15.21 4.43 2.02
C ASP A 87 14.71 4.49 0.57
N ASP A 88 15.51 4.01 -0.38
CA ASP A 88 15.13 3.96 -1.80
C ASP A 88 14.06 2.90 -2.04
N ALA A 89 14.22 1.70 -1.45
CA ALA A 89 13.19 0.66 -1.48
C ALA A 89 11.87 1.15 -0.85
N SER A 90 11.95 1.89 0.27
CA SER A 90 10.79 2.45 0.98
C SER A 90 10.10 3.57 0.20
N ARG A 91 10.87 4.38 -0.53
CA ARG A 91 10.33 5.43 -1.41
C ARG A 91 9.55 4.82 -2.56
N TRP A 92 10.11 3.81 -3.21
CA TRP A 92 9.44 3.06 -4.27
C TRP A 92 8.20 2.31 -3.79
N GLY A 93 8.27 1.68 -2.61
CA GLY A 93 7.11 1.05 -1.99
C GLY A 93 5.95 2.02 -1.81
N ARG A 94 6.22 3.21 -1.24
CA ARG A 94 5.20 4.27 -1.07
C ARG A 94 4.65 4.78 -2.40
N TYR A 95 5.50 4.99 -3.39
CA TYR A 95 5.07 5.43 -4.72
C TYR A 95 4.09 4.42 -5.34
N ILE A 96 4.44 3.13 -5.34
CA ILE A 96 3.58 2.07 -5.89
C ILE A 96 2.26 1.95 -5.12
N GLN A 97 2.30 2.04 -3.79
CA GLN A 97 1.09 2.02 -2.97
C GLN A 97 0.17 3.20 -3.30
N ASN A 98 0.72 4.40 -3.52
CA ASN A 98 -0.07 5.61 -3.76
C ASN A 98 -0.61 5.70 -5.19
N ILE A 99 0.15 5.24 -6.19
CA ILE A 99 -0.22 5.36 -7.60
C ILE A 99 -1.03 4.16 -8.09
N VAL A 100 -0.64 2.95 -7.69
CA VAL A 100 -1.24 1.70 -8.20
C VAL A 100 -2.16 1.05 -7.15
N GLY A 101 -2.09 1.46 -5.88
CA GLY A 101 -2.89 0.86 -4.81
C GLY A 101 -2.43 -0.54 -4.38
N LEU A 102 -1.28 -1.01 -4.87
CA LEU A 102 -0.77 -2.35 -4.57
C LEU A 102 0.14 -2.35 -3.33
N SER A 103 0.10 -3.44 -2.57
CA SER A 103 0.82 -3.56 -1.30
C SER A 103 2.29 -3.94 -1.51
N PRO A 104 3.25 -3.13 -1.01
CA PRO A 104 4.67 -3.45 -1.05
C PRO A 104 5.14 -4.18 0.23
N ILE A 105 6.10 -5.08 0.07
CA ILE A 105 6.85 -5.76 1.13
C ILE A 105 8.33 -5.52 0.87
N ILE A 106 9.07 -5.05 1.87
CA ILE A 106 10.52 -4.82 1.77
C ILE A 106 11.24 -5.93 2.51
N THR A 107 12.23 -6.56 1.87
CA THR A 107 13.02 -7.65 2.47
C THR A 107 14.51 -7.49 2.18
N THR A 108 15.35 -7.97 3.07
CA THR A 108 16.82 -8.01 2.93
C THR A 108 17.34 -9.36 3.42
N ARG A 109 18.59 -9.68 3.11
CA ARG A 109 19.18 -10.96 3.52
C ARG A 109 19.51 -10.87 5.00
N ALA A 110 19.09 -11.84 5.79
CA ALA A 110 19.55 -11.97 7.16
C ALA A 110 21.07 -12.20 7.13
N THR A 111 21.86 -11.21 7.54
CA THR A 111 23.26 -11.42 7.89
C THR A 111 23.32 -11.75 9.38
N GLU A 112 24.04 -12.81 9.74
CA GLU A 112 24.54 -13.00 11.11
C GLU A 112 25.59 -11.92 11.39
N GLN A 113 25.14 -10.70 11.64
CA GLN A 113 26.00 -9.63 12.13
C GLN A 113 25.73 -9.49 13.63
N PRO A 114 26.76 -9.50 14.50
CA PRO A 114 26.58 -9.09 15.89
C PRO A 114 25.90 -7.70 15.88
N PRO A 115 25.00 -7.42 16.83
CA PRO A 115 24.25 -6.17 16.84
C PRO A 115 25.25 -5.01 16.85
N GLN A 116 25.36 -4.33 15.71
CA GLN A 116 26.13 -3.10 15.62
C GLN A 116 25.48 -2.12 16.61
N PRO A 117 26.26 -1.43 17.46
CA PRO A 117 25.69 -0.47 18.38
C PRO A 117 24.96 0.60 17.56
N THR A 118 23.64 0.49 17.54
CA THR A 118 22.75 1.54 17.10
C THR A 118 23.05 2.74 17.98
N PRO A 119 23.30 3.95 17.42
CA PRO A 119 23.27 5.15 18.24
C PRO A 119 21.89 5.19 18.88
N ASN A 120 21.86 5.08 20.21
CA ASN A 120 20.68 5.08 21.08
C ASN A 120 19.47 5.73 20.42
N ARG A 121 18.65 4.94 19.74
CA ARG A 121 17.27 5.26 19.45
C ARG A 121 16.50 4.28 20.31
N ASP A 122 15.99 4.81 21.41
CA ASP A 122 15.12 4.10 22.33
C ASP A 122 14.25 3.11 21.58
N ASN A 123 14.45 1.84 21.93
CA ASN A 123 13.74 0.68 21.44
C ASN A 123 12.29 0.72 21.98
N SER A 124 11.54 1.76 21.61
CA SER A 124 10.09 1.75 21.74
C SER A 124 9.61 0.81 20.65
N LYS A 125 9.53 -0.49 20.97
CA LYS A 125 8.81 -1.51 20.19
C LYS A 125 7.53 -0.87 19.66
N ILE A 126 7.48 -0.55 18.37
CA ILE A 126 6.31 0.08 17.74
C ILE A 126 5.23 -0.99 17.68
N SER A 127 4.47 -1.12 18.77
CA SER A 127 3.39 -2.10 18.91
C SER A 127 2.15 -1.52 18.24
N TYR A 128 1.78 -2.08 17.09
CA TYR A 128 0.47 -1.83 16.48
C TYR A 128 -0.59 -2.54 17.34
N ASN A 129 -1.23 -1.77 18.23
CA ASN A 129 -2.31 -2.24 19.09
C ASN A 129 -3.48 -1.24 19.03
N PRO A 130 -4.41 -1.40 18.07
CA PRO A 130 -5.53 -0.50 17.92
C PRO A 130 -6.37 -0.42 19.20
N LYS A 131 -6.47 0.78 19.78
CA LYS A 131 -7.24 1.01 21.02
C LYS A 131 -8.06 2.29 20.89
N ILE A 132 -9.33 2.24 21.30
CA ILE A 132 -10.16 3.44 21.43
C ILE A 132 -9.61 4.31 22.58
N LEU A 133 -9.47 5.62 22.36
CA LEU A 133 -8.86 6.53 23.35
C LEU A 133 -9.67 6.59 24.66
N GLY A 134 -10.99 6.52 24.57
CA GLY A 134 -11.91 6.56 25.71
C GLY A 134 -12.50 7.95 25.90
N GLU A 135 -13.01 8.22 27.10
CA GLU A 135 -13.61 9.52 27.43
C GLU A 135 -12.57 10.64 27.41
N GLY A 136 -12.88 11.73 26.70
CA GLY A 136 -12.02 12.91 26.62
C GLY A 136 -12.08 13.58 25.25
N TYR A 137 -11.28 14.63 25.08
CA TYR A 137 -11.17 15.43 23.87
C TYR A 137 -9.88 15.10 23.13
N ALA A 138 -9.99 14.75 21.85
CA ALA A 138 -8.86 14.48 20.98
C ALA A 138 -8.72 15.60 19.94
N ILE A 139 -7.55 16.22 19.86
CA ILE A 139 -7.20 17.21 18.82
C ILE A 139 -6.51 16.47 17.68
N LEU A 140 -7.23 16.36 16.58
CA LEU A 140 -6.83 15.66 15.37
C LEU A 140 -6.33 16.67 14.34
N ILE A 141 -5.30 16.29 13.59
CA ILE A 141 -4.75 17.12 12.52
C ILE A 141 -4.87 16.35 11.22
N ASP A 142 -5.54 16.98 10.26
CA ASP A 142 -5.52 16.51 8.87
C ASP A 142 -4.11 16.78 8.32
N TYR A 143 -3.41 15.70 8.05
CA TYR A 143 -2.05 15.75 7.52
C TYR A 143 -2.04 15.59 5.99
N PHE A 144 -3.20 15.48 5.33
CA PHE A 144 -3.33 15.41 3.87
C PHE A 144 -2.42 14.36 3.21
N ASN A 145 -2.16 13.25 3.90
CA ASN A 145 -1.19 12.22 3.48
C ASN A 145 0.24 12.73 3.27
N ARG A 146 0.61 13.84 3.92
CA ARG A 146 1.93 14.48 3.91
C ARG A 146 2.72 14.17 5.19
N PRO A 147 3.61 13.18 5.18
CA PRO A 147 4.36 12.78 6.39
C PRO A 147 5.29 13.88 6.91
N GLU A 148 5.73 14.83 6.07
CA GLU A 148 6.54 15.98 6.47
C GLU A 148 5.87 16.84 7.55
N MET A 149 4.53 16.79 7.65
CA MET A 149 3.74 17.51 8.65
C MET A 149 4.00 17.04 10.08
N VAL A 150 4.44 15.78 10.29
CA VAL A 150 4.69 15.22 11.63
C VAL A 150 5.75 16.03 12.36
N SER A 151 6.88 16.32 11.70
CA SER A 151 7.98 17.08 12.29
C SER A 151 7.60 18.53 12.66
N ARG A 152 6.75 19.16 11.83
CA ARG A 152 6.23 20.51 12.09
C ARG A 152 5.23 20.50 13.24
N LEU A 153 4.36 19.50 13.29
CA LEU A 153 3.38 19.35 14.34
C LEU A 153 4.03 19.04 15.70
N GLN A 154 5.04 18.16 15.74
CA GLN A 154 5.84 17.89 16.94
C GLN A 154 6.45 19.17 17.51
N LYS A 155 6.99 20.05 16.66
CA LYS A 155 7.52 21.36 17.08
C LYS A 155 6.43 22.29 17.60
N ALA A 156 5.24 22.30 17.00
CA ALA A 156 4.14 23.17 17.41
C ALA A 156 3.49 22.73 18.75
N VAL A 157 3.39 21.42 18.96
CA VAL A 157 2.80 20.81 20.16
C VAL A 157 3.83 20.70 21.29
N GLY A 158 5.13 20.60 20.98
CA GLY A 158 6.19 20.44 21.96
C GLY A 158 6.27 19.03 22.55
N GLY A 159 5.80 18.03 21.80
CA GLY A 159 5.69 16.65 22.29
C GLY A 159 5.50 15.63 21.20
N ASN A 160 5.28 14.39 21.61
CA ASN A 160 5.04 13.28 20.70
C ASN A 160 3.68 13.44 20.00
N VAL A 161 3.66 13.06 18.72
CA VAL A 161 2.45 13.03 17.90
C VAL A 161 2.04 11.58 17.71
N GLY A 162 0.76 11.27 17.92
CA GLY A 162 0.20 9.94 17.67
C GLY A 162 -0.38 9.79 16.27
N PHE A 163 -0.67 8.56 15.86
CA PHE A 163 -1.43 8.26 14.64
C PHE A 163 -2.74 7.59 15.00
N VAL A 164 -3.85 8.13 14.50
CA VAL A 164 -5.20 7.70 14.85
C VAL A 164 -6.08 7.56 13.61
N SER A 165 -7.19 6.85 13.77
CA SER A 165 -8.30 6.82 12.82
C SER A 165 -9.55 7.44 13.46
N TYR A 166 -10.23 8.31 12.72
CA TYR A 166 -11.51 8.91 13.09
C TYR A 166 -12.43 8.87 11.86
N GLY A 167 -13.58 8.21 11.98
CA GLY A 167 -14.50 8.04 10.85
C GLY A 167 -13.87 7.34 9.63
N GLN A 168 -12.99 6.35 9.86
CA GLN A 168 -12.23 5.62 8.84
C GLN A 168 -11.20 6.47 8.07
N ARG A 169 -10.92 7.70 8.51
CA ARG A 169 -9.90 8.57 7.94
C ARG A 169 -8.69 8.67 8.87
N PRO A 170 -7.46 8.65 8.32
CA PRO A 170 -6.26 8.77 9.14
C PRO A 170 -6.03 10.21 9.57
N TYR A 171 -5.60 10.41 10.81
CA TYR A 171 -5.23 11.72 11.35
C TYR A 171 -3.98 11.60 12.23
N LEU A 172 -3.32 12.73 12.44
CA LEU A 172 -2.33 12.86 13.50
C LEU A 172 -3.02 13.29 14.79
N LEU A 173 -2.64 12.69 15.92
CA LEU A 173 -3.11 13.08 17.24
C LEU A 173 -2.11 14.07 17.83
N ALA A 174 -2.54 15.32 18.00
CA ALA A 174 -1.74 16.36 18.63
C ALA A 174 -1.84 16.28 20.16
N VAL A 175 -3.05 16.22 20.70
CA VAL A 175 -3.32 16.17 22.15
C VAL A 175 -4.55 15.32 22.40
N TYR A 176 -4.53 14.55 23.49
CA TYR A 176 -5.71 13.91 24.09
C TYR A 176 -5.79 14.31 25.55
N THR A 177 -6.91 14.89 25.99
CA THR A 177 -7.07 15.42 27.35
C THR A 177 -8.52 15.38 27.80
N ASN A 178 -8.74 15.30 29.12
CA ASN A 178 -10.06 15.44 29.73
C ASN A 178 -10.39 16.90 30.08
N ASN A 179 -9.45 17.83 29.87
CA ASN A 179 -9.64 19.25 30.11
C ASN A 179 -10.13 19.95 28.84
N GLN A 180 -11.39 20.36 28.85
CA GLN A 180 -12.01 21.07 27.73
C GLN A 180 -11.27 22.37 27.35
N GLN A 181 -10.84 23.18 28.34
CA GLN A 181 -10.13 24.43 28.06
C GLN A 181 -8.78 24.17 27.38
N GLN A 182 -8.05 23.14 27.82
CA GLN A 182 -6.80 22.74 27.18
C GLN A 182 -7.03 22.30 25.73
N ALA A 183 -8.10 21.55 25.46
CA ALA A 183 -8.46 21.10 24.12
C ALA A 183 -8.74 22.30 23.19
N TYR A 184 -9.56 23.26 23.62
CA TYR A 184 -9.86 24.47 22.83
C TYR A 184 -8.63 25.34 22.59
N ASN A 185 -7.82 25.58 23.63
CA ASN A 185 -6.59 26.37 23.49
C ASN A 185 -5.61 25.73 22.50
N THR A 186 -5.51 24.39 22.53
CA THR A 186 -4.67 23.64 21.59
C THR A 186 -5.21 23.71 20.17
N LEU A 187 -6.52 23.52 20.00
CA LEU A 187 -7.20 23.64 18.70
C LEU A 187 -6.93 25.01 18.07
N GLN A 188 -7.12 26.09 18.84
CA GLN A 188 -6.93 27.46 18.37
C GLN A 188 -5.46 27.74 18.03
N LYS A 189 -4.52 27.32 18.89
CA LYS A 189 -3.08 27.45 18.64
C LYS A 189 -2.67 26.77 17.34
N LEU A 190 -3.14 25.54 17.10
CA LEU A 190 -2.80 24.77 15.90
C LEU A 190 -3.44 25.36 14.65
N SER A 191 -4.69 25.81 14.73
CA SER A 191 -5.35 26.53 13.64
C SER A 191 -4.58 27.81 13.27
N ASN A 192 -4.18 28.61 14.27
CA ASN A 192 -3.38 29.82 14.05
C ASN A 192 -1.98 29.52 13.48
N SER A 193 -1.46 28.32 13.73
CA SER A 193 -0.19 27.85 13.17
C SER A 193 -0.34 27.26 11.76
N GLY A 194 -1.53 27.33 11.17
CA GLY A 194 -1.83 26.88 9.81
C GLY A 194 -2.13 25.39 9.67
N PHE A 195 -2.41 24.69 10.78
CA PHE A 195 -2.86 23.30 10.74
C PHE A 195 -4.38 23.21 10.60
N VAL A 196 -4.85 22.25 9.79
CA VAL A 196 -6.27 21.90 9.75
C VAL A 196 -6.57 20.96 10.91
N ALA A 197 -7.07 21.55 12.00
CA ALA A 197 -7.31 20.87 13.26
C ALA A 197 -8.80 20.60 13.49
N VAL A 198 -9.11 19.44 14.06
CA VAL A 198 -10.47 18.99 14.38
C VAL A 198 -10.51 18.55 15.84
N LEU A 199 -11.50 19.05 16.57
CA LEU A 199 -11.84 18.57 17.91
C LEU A 199 -12.77 17.37 17.78
N ALA A 200 -12.37 16.21 18.32
CA ALA A 200 -13.14 14.97 18.28
C ALA A 200 -13.38 14.41 19.70
N ASP A 201 -14.47 13.65 19.85
CA ASP A 201 -14.73 12.83 21.03
C ASP A 201 -13.80 11.61 21.01
N GLY A 202 -13.00 11.42 22.05
CA GLY A 202 -12.03 10.34 22.18
C GLY A 202 -12.64 8.94 22.05
N ARG A 203 -13.93 8.77 22.37
CA ARG A 203 -14.66 7.49 22.24
C ARG A 203 -14.85 7.07 20.79
N LYS A 204 -14.70 8.01 19.85
CA LYS A 204 -14.81 7.79 18.41
C LYS A 204 -13.46 7.72 17.71
N VAL A 205 -12.36 7.86 18.46
CA VAL A 205 -10.99 7.90 17.92
C VAL A 205 -10.26 6.60 18.26
N VAL A 206 -9.72 5.94 17.24
CA VAL A 206 -8.93 4.72 17.38
C VAL A 206 -7.45 5.07 17.29
N LEU A 207 -6.70 4.89 18.37
CA LEU A 207 -5.25 5.00 18.40
C LEU A 207 -4.63 3.81 17.68
N LEU A 208 -3.89 4.10 16.60
CA LEU A 208 -3.17 3.10 15.83
C LEU A 208 -1.71 3.03 16.27
N ARG A 209 -1.10 4.18 16.60
CA ARG A 209 0.28 4.31 17.12
C ARG A 209 0.36 5.47 18.10
N SER A 210 1.01 5.25 19.25
CA SER A 210 1.21 6.29 20.26
C SER A 210 2.21 7.37 19.84
N ILE A 211 3.21 7.01 19.02
CA ILE A 211 4.26 7.92 18.56
C ILE A 211 4.53 7.64 17.07
N VAL A 212 4.47 8.69 16.24
CA VAL A 212 5.02 8.71 14.88
C VAL A 212 6.29 9.54 14.83
N ARG A 213 7.32 9.02 14.15
CA ARG A 213 8.64 9.64 13.95
C ARG A 213 8.85 9.93 12.48
#